data_AF-A0A559U8J1-F1
#
_entry.id   AF-A0A559U8J1-F1
#
_cell.length_a   1.000
_cell.length_b   1.000
_cell.length_c   1.000
_cell.angle_alpha   90.00
_cell.angle_beta   90.00
_cell.angle_gamma   90.00
#
_symmetry.space_group_name_H-M   'P 1'
#
loop_
_entity.id
_entity.type
_entity.pdbx_description
1 polymer ?
#
loop_
_entity_poly.entity_id
_entity_poly.type
_entity_poly.pdbx_seq_one_letter_code
_entity_poly.pdbx_strand_id
1 'polypeptide(L)'
;MSTSSFSGPSRRHLLTGSAGLALAASAGSLISPTRAAAAEPASAALYQLKPPHLLEAETLVEYLRLRANQWDHNRYNVEQTNGENLGRTQVTWGRPGHPDEFENLSQCASFMTSLLQRSYGADTAYGWATTAYFNQYFPPKDGLPRTASFPNAEDLQAGFLNASNVPHIDPVTKPVNLRPGDIVAWDYDPNAKSVPYTGHTVMIRAYLGTYASSVDSKLGITGVVPHLFQIVDCTNSPHGGPDLTSQSSVDRYRSYPDSRAEIADDNSTYSEHSGVGYGHMVFYADPDTSLFAGYRWSLNSSTPQAAVAQPVTGKKQIAAGRVNAFLV
;
A
#
# COMPACT_ATOMS: atom_id res chain seq x y z
N MET A 1 29.52 17.77 59.71
CA MET A 1 30.91 18.14 59.34
C MET A 1 30.90 18.62 57.90
N SER A 2 31.43 19.84 57.70
CA SER A 2 31.78 20.58 56.47
C SER A 2 30.86 20.63 55.25
N THR A 3 30.26 21.80 55.11
CA THR A 3 29.83 22.52 53.90
C THR A 3 30.99 22.89 52.96
N SER A 4 30.74 23.04 51.66
CA SER A 4 31.29 24.17 50.89
C SER A 4 30.51 24.42 49.59
N SER A 5 29.83 25.55 49.59
CA SER A 5 29.31 26.32 48.46
C SER A 5 30.43 27.14 47.79
N PHE A 6 30.33 27.39 46.49
CA PHE A 6 31.02 28.51 45.85
C PHE A 6 30.06 29.32 44.98
N SER A 7 30.21 30.63 45.08
CA SER A 7 29.36 31.69 44.57
C SER A 7 30.18 32.71 43.76
N GLY A 8 29.66 33.11 42.59
CA GLY A 8 29.89 34.42 41.93
C GLY A 8 31.19 34.59 41.10
N PRO A 9 31.28 35.62 40.20
CA PRO A 9 30.46 36.84 40.16
C PRO A 9 29.90 37.29 38.79
N SER A 10 29.09 38.36 38.89
CA SER A 10 28.38 39.18 37.89
C SER A 10 29.23 40.34 37.29
N ARG A 11 28.86 40.83 36.09
CA ARG A 11 28.88 42.25 35.59
C ARG A 11 28.54 42.28 34.07
N ARG A 12 27.40 42.81 33.61
CA ARG A 12 27.05 44.21 33.18
C ARG A 12 27.75 44.74 31.92
N HIS A 13 26.94 45.20 30.94
CA HIS A 13 26.98 46.44 30.10
C HIS A 13 26.25 46.17 28.75
N LEU A 14 25.02 46.64 28.48
CA LEU A 14 24.54 47.97 28.01
C LEU A 14 25.27 48.57 26.79
N LEU A 15 24.53 48.74 25.67
CA LEU A 15 24.55 49.85 24.68
C LEU A 15 23.54 49.48 23.56
N THR A 16 22.27 49.93 23.58
CA THR A 16 21.72 51.14 22.93
C THR A 16 22.43 51.62 21.66
N GLY A 17 21.70 51.63 20.55
CA GLY A 17 22.08 52.29 19.30
C GLY A 17 20.93 52.27 18.28
N SER A 18 20.00 53.21 18.42
CA SER A 18 19.01 53.57 17.41
C SER A 18 19.51 54.78 16.63
N ALA A 19 19.47 54.72 15.29
CA ALA A 19 19.42 55.89 14.43
C ALA A 19 18.80 55.48 13.09
N GLY A 20 17.62 56.02 12.82
CA GLY A 20 16.99 55.95 11.50
C GLY A 20 17.56 57.00 10.56
N LEU A 21 17.39 56.76 9.26
CA LEU A 21 17.36 57.79 8.23
C LEU A 21 16.54 57.26 7.06
N ALA A 22 15.35 57.84 6.90
CA ALA A 22 14.52 57.72 5.71
C ALA A 22 15.09 58.63 4.62
N LEU A 23 15.04 58.21 3.35
CA LEU A 23 15.07 59.11 2.20
C LEU A 23 14.42 58.46 0.97
N ALA A 24 13.33 59.10 0.58
CA ALA A 24 12.81 59.37 -0.76
C ALA A 24 12.56 58.22 -1.76
N ALA A 25 11.29 58.15 -2.14
CA ALA A 25 10.75 57.44 -3.29
C ALA A 25 11.24 58.03 -4.62
N SER A 26 11.51 57.15 -5.58
CA SER A 26 11.39 57.42 -7.01
C SER A 26 10.48 56.37 -7.61
N ALA A 27 9.28 56.81 -8.03
CA ALA A 27 8.34 56.02 -8.79
C ALA A 27 8.91 55.77 -10.19
N GLY A 28 9.34 54.53 -10.44
CA GLY A 28 9.57 54.00 -11.78
C GLY A 28 8.70 52.77 -11.95
N SER A 29 7.83 52.76 -12.96
CA SER A 29 7.12 51.56 -13.39
C SER A 29 8.12 50.49 -13.77
N LEU A 30 8.37 49.55 -12.86
CA LEU A 30 9.06 48.31 -13.15
C LEU A 30 8.00 47.24 -13.34
N ILE A 31 7.90 46.80 -14.59
CA ILE A 31 7.28 45.54 -14.99
C ILE A 31 7.76 44.48 -14.00
N SER A 32 6.85 43.92 -13.19
CA SER A 32 7.16 42.77 -12.35
C SER A 32 7.73 41.68 -13.26
N PRO A 33 8.99 41.25 -13.11
CA PRO A 33 9.39 40.01 -13.74
C PRO A 33 8.49 38.94 -13.15
N THR A 34 7.81 38.16 -14.00
CA THR A 34 7.26 36.87 -13.59
C THR A 34 8.38 36.17 -12.83
N ARG A 35 8.20 36.04 -11.51
CA ARG A 35 9.13 35.29 -10.66
C ARG A 35 9.18 33.91 -11.29
N ALA A 36 10.27 33.62 -11.99
CA ALA A 36 10.55 32.25 -12.40
C ALA A 36 10.44 31.46 -11.11
N ALA A 37 9.44 30.57 -11.04
CA ALA A 37 9.36 29.61 -9.97
C ALA A 37 10.71 28.88 -10.04
N ALA A 38 11.57 29.16 -9.07
CA ALA A 38 12.80 28.41 -8.93
C ALA A 38 12.35 26.96 -8.90
N ALA A 39 12.77 26.19 -9.91
CA ALA A 39 12.56 24.75 -9.90
C ALA A 39 13.01 24.29 -8.52
N GLU A 40 12.12 23.61 -7.79
CA GLU A 40 12.49 23.07 -6.49
C GLU A 40 13.81 22.34 -6.68
N PRO A 41 14.83 22.61 -5.83
CA PRO A 41 16.07 21.89 -5.92
C PRO A 41 15.70 20.42 -5.92
N ALA A 42 16.14 19.67 -6.94
CA ALA A 42 15.93 18.24 -7.02
C ALA A 42 16.37 17.69 -5.67
N SER A 43 15.39 17.37 -4.82
CA SER A 43 15.61 16.89 -3.47
C SER A 43 16.57 15.74 -3.67
N ALA A 44 17.82 15.87 -3.19
CA ALA A 44 18.74 14.76 -3.08
C ALA A 44 17.90 13.60 -2.57
N ALA A 45 17.80 12.50 -3.33
CA ALA A 45 16.81 11.45 -3.11
C ALA A 45 16.91 11.00 -1.66
N LEU A 46 16.13 11.64 -0.78
CA LEU A 46 16.08 11.33 0.63
C LEU A 46 15.61 9.89 0.61
N TYR A 47 16.38 9.00 1.23
CA TYR A 47 15.97 7.61 1.42
C TYR A 47 14.50 7.64 1.79
N GLN A 48 13.63 7.19 0.87
CA GLN A 48 12.20 7.23 1.13
C GLN A 48 11.99 6.36 2.35
N LEU A 49 11.69 7.01 3.47
CA LEU A 49 11.50 6.32 4.72
C LEU A 49 10.27 5.46 4.53
N LYS A 50 10.46 4.14 4.51
CA LYS A 50 9.34 3.20 4.43
C LYS A 50 8.48 3.40 5.68
N PRO A 51 7.15 3.50 5.53
CA PRO A 51 6.30 3.63 6.70
C PRO A 51 6.35 2.35 7.54
N PRO A 52 6.11 2.43 8.87
CA PRO A 52 6.20 1.29 9.78
C PRO A 52 5.49 0.02 9.29
N HIS A 53 4.27 0.15 8.76
CA HIS A 53 3.50 -1.00 8.27
C HIS A 53 4.12 -1.66 7.04
N LEU A 54 4.78 -0.91 6.15
CA LEU A 54 5.52 -1.53 5.04
C LEU A 54 6.73 -2.32 5.56
N LEU A 55 7.44 -1.79 6.56
CA LEU A 55 8.58 -2.49 7.18
C LEU A 55 8.14 -3.79 7.86
N GLU A 56 7.05 -3.78 8.62
CA GLU A 56 6.50 -4.98 9.28
C GLU A 56 6.06 -6.04 8.26
N ALA A 57 5.53 -5.63 7.10
CA ALA A 57 5.09 -6.56 6.07
C ALA A 57 6.28 -7.20 5.35
N GLU A 58 7.27 -6.40 4.95
CA GLU A 58 8.49 -6.92 4.35
C GLU A 58 9.21 -7.85 5.33
N THR A 59 9.29 -7.45 6.60
CA THR A 59 9.86 -8.30 7.66
C THR A 59 9.18 -9.66 7.71
N LEU A 60 7.84 -9.71 7.76
CA LEU A 60 7.09 -10.96 7.75
C LEU A 60 7.40 -11.80 6.50
N VAL A 61 7.37 -11.21 5.31
CA VAL A 61 7.65 -11.92 4.05
C VAL A 61 9.07 -12.47 4.02
N GLU A 62 10.08 -11.67 4.38
CA GLU A 62 11.47 -12.12 4.39
C GLU A 62 11.70 -13.27 5.40
N TYR A 63 11.15 -13.17 6.61
CA TYR A 63 11.32 -14.24 7.60
C TYR A 63 10.59 -15.53 7.22
N LEU A 64 9.38 -15.44 6.65
CA LEU A 64 8.68 -16.61 6.13
C LEU A 64 9.49 -17.30 5.03
N ARG A 65 10.11 -16.53 4.12
CA ARG A 65 10.95 -17.06 3.04
C ARG A 65 12.22 -17.77 3.50
N LEU A 66 12.68 -17.50 4.72
CA LEU A 66 13.84 -18.16 5.32
C LEU A 66 13.50 -19.49 5.99
N ARG A 67 12.21 -19.86 6.09
CA ARG A 67 11.78 -21.13 6.70
C ARG A 67 11.95 -22.29 5.72
N ALA A 68 12.48 -23.42 6.21
CA ALA A 68 12.60 -24.65 5.42
C ALA A 68 11.24 -25.23 4.95
N ASN A 69 10.18 -24.99 5.71
CA ASN A 69 8.81 -25.38 5.40
C ASN A 69 7.87 -24.17 5.30
N GLN A 70 8.32 -23.10 4.64
CA GLN A 70 7.62 -21.82 4.55
C GLN A 70 6.11 -21.95 4.23
N TRP A 71 5.73 -22.87 3.35
CA TRP A 71 4.34 -23.03 2.89
C TRP A 71 3.40 -23.66 3.92
N ASP A 72 3.92 -24.33 4.95
CA ASP A 72 3.11 -24.77 6.09
C ASP A 72 2.73 -23.58 7.00
N HIS A 73 3.51 -22.51 6.94
CA HIS A 73 3.42 -21.35 7.84
C HIS A 73 3.04 -20.06 7.13
N ASN A 74 2.90 -20.11 5.81
CA ASN A 74 2.46 -19.02 4.99
C ASN A 74 1.30 -19.50 4.12
N ARG A 75 0.07 -19.23 4.56
CA ARG A 75 -1.14 -19.79 3.97
C ARG A 75 -2.21 -18.71 3.82
N TYR A 76 -2.96 -18.80 2.73
CA TYR A 76 -4.15 -17.98 2.56
C TYR A 76 -5.34 -18.61 3.28
N ASN A 77 -6.03 -17.83 4.09
CA ASN A 77 -7.14 -18.29 4.92
C ASN A 77 -8.46 -18.27 4.13
N VAL A 78 -8.67 -19.24 3.25
CA VAL A 78 -9.96 -19.48 2.58
C VAL A 78 -10.75 -20.59 3.22
N GLU A 79 -12.07 -20.47 3.05
CA GLU A 79 -12.96 -21.61 3.02
C GLU A 79 -12.54 -22.49 1.85
N GLN A 80 -12.00 -23.67 2.15
CA GLN A 80 -11.66 -24.65 1.13
C GLN A 80 -12.91 -25.11 0.39
N THR A 81 -12.74 -25.75 -0.77
CA THR A 81 -13.82 -26.25 -1.64
C THR A 81 -14.79 -27.21 -0.91
N ASN A 82 -14.39 -27.76 0.24
CA ASN A 82 -15.21 -28.60 1.11
C ASN A 82 -15.95 -27.83 2.23
N GLY A 83 -15.88 -26.50 2.26
CA GLY A 83 -16.48 -25.66 3.31
C GLY A 83 -15.60 -25.47 4.55
N GLU A 84 -14.37 -25.99 4.58
CA GLU A 84 -13.50 -25.86 5.75
C GLU A 84 -12.73 -24.54 5.72
N ASN A 85 -13.04 -23.67 6.67
CA ASN A 85 -12.19 -22.53 7.01
C ASN A 85 -10.94 -23.07 7.71
N LEU A 86 -9.75 -22.74 7.20
CA LEU A 86 -8.46 -23.16 7.79
C LEU A 86 -8.26 -22.65 9.22
N GLY A 87 -9.04 -21.67 9.66
CA GLY A 87 -9.14 -21.25 11.05
C GLY A 87 -9.39 -19.76 11.21
N ARG A 88 -9.20 -19.26 12.43
CA ARG A 88 -9.21 -17.81 12.67
C ARG A 88 -8.01 -17.18 11.95
N THR A 89 -8.17 -15.97 11.41
CA THR A 89 -7.01 -15.18 10.93
C THR A 89 -5.98 -15.10 12.05
N GLN A 90 -4.74 -15.46 11.74
CA GLN A 90 -3.60 -15.47 12.64
C GLN A 90 -2.38 -14.97 11.87
N VAL A 91 -1.72 -13.96 12.42
CA VAL A 91 -0.43 -13.48 11.91
C VAL A 91 0.50 -13.30 13.11
N THR A 92 1.66 -13.94 13.07
CA THR A 92 2.65 -13.93 14.15
C THR A 92 3.92 -13.29 13.63
N TRP A 93 4.32 -12.18 14.25
CA TRP A 93 5.63 -11.58 14.07
C TRP A 93 6.57 -12.15 15.13
N GLY A 94 7.53 -12.96 14.71
CA GLY A 94 8.54 -13.55 15.57
C GLY A 94 9.64 -12.55 15.98
N ARG A 95 10.65 -13.06 16.68
CA ARG A 95 11.85 -12.28 17.01
C ARG A 95 12.78 -12.14 15.80
N PRO A 96 13.48 -11.00 15.64
CA PRO A 96 14.52 -10.89 14.63
C PRO A 96 15.57 -12.00 14.77
N GLY A 97 15.94 -12.63 13.65
CA GLY A 97 16.85 -13.78 13.61
C GLY A 97 16.19 -15.15 13.81
N HIS A 98 14.88 -15.22 14.10
CA HIS A 98 14.15 -16.45 14.38
C HIS A 98 13.01 -16.67 13.37
N PRO A 99 13.30 -17.08 12.12
CA PRO A 99 12.28 -17.25 11.08
C PRO A 99 11.21 -18.29 11.43
N ASP A 100 11.54 -19.27 12.27
CA ASP A 100 10.64 -20.32 12.74
C ASP A 100 9.48 -19.81 13.62
N GLU A 101 9.57 -18.58 14.13
CA GLU A 101 8.55 -17.92 14.95
C GLU A 101 7.53 -17.11 14.13
N PHE A 102 7.74 -16.95 12.82
CA PHE A 102 6.86 -16.15 11.95
C PHE A 102 5.80 -17.02 11.29
N GLU A 103 4.54 -16.60 11.35
CA GLU A 103 3.41 -17.35 10.79
C GLU A 103 2.38 -16.41 10.14
N ASN A 104 1.77 -16.87 9.06
CA ASN A 104 0.68 -16.21 8.38
C ASN A 104 -0.41 -17.24 8.00
N LEU A 105 -1.61 -17.02 8.53
CA LEU A 105 -2.86 -17.60 8.09
C LEU A 105 -3.89 -16.48 8.01
N SER A 106 -4.01 -15.83 6.85
CA SER A 106 -4.86 -14.65 6.69
C SER A 106 -5.43 -14.52 5.29
N GLN A 107 -6.41 -13.63 5.12
CA GLN A 107 -6.87 -13.17 3.81
C GLN A 107 -6.22 -11.82 3.49
N CYS A 108 -6.37 -11.33 2.25
CA CYS A 108 -5.78 -10.05 1.83
C CYS A 108 -6.12 -8.91 2.80
N ALA A 109 -7.41 -8.67 3.06
CA ALA A 109 -7.85 -7.57 3.92
C ALA A 109 -7.57 -7.80 5.41
N SER A 110 -7.66 -9.04 5.89
CA SER A 110 -7.37 -9.35 7.29
C SER A 110 -5.86 -9.31 7.59
N PHE A 111 -5.02 -9.63 6.61
CA PHE A 111 -3.58 -9.38 6.64
C PHE A 111 -3.29 -7.88 6.79
N MET A 112 -3.84 -7.05 5.90
CA MET A 112 -3.65 -5.59 5.96
C MET A 112 -4.10 -5.01 7.30
N THR A 113 -5.24 -5.47 7.81
CA THR A 113 -5.73 -5.01 9.11
C THR A 113 -4.82 -5.45 10.25
N SER A 114 -4.37 -6.71 10.27
CA SER A 114 -3.42 -7.22 11.28
C SER A 114 -2.10 -6.47 11.24
N LEU A 115 -1.62 -6.13 10.04
CA LEU A 115 -0.41 -5.34 9.82
C LEU A 115 -0.53 -3.92 10.39
N LEU A 116 -1.66 -3.26 10.16
CA LEU A 116 -1.93 -1.94 10.72
C LEU A 116 -2.07 -1.98 12.24
N GLN A 117 -2.74 -2.99 12.80
CA GLN A 117 -2.80 -3.22 14.25
C GLN A 117 -1.41 -3.44 14.85
N ARG A 118 -0.56 -4.23 14.18
CA ARG A 118 0.83 -4.45 14.59
C ARG A 118 1.63 -3.14 14.62
N SER A 119 1.42 -2.29 13.62
CA SER A 119 2.24 -1.08 13.40
C SER A 119 1.76 0.12 14.20
N TYR A 120 0.45 0.21 14.45
CA TYR A 120 -0.20 1.41 14.98
C TYR A 120 -1.26 1.12 16.06
N GLY A 121 -1.37 -0.12 16.53
CA GLY A 121 -2.37 -0.54 17.51
C GLY A 121 -2.12 -0.04 18.93
N ALA A 122 -2.96 -0.47 19.87
CA ALA A 122 -3.02 0.02 21.25
C ALA A 122 -1.69 -0.09 22.00
N ASP A 123 -0.89 -1.12 21.71
CA ASP A 123 0.39 -1.38 22.37
C ASP A 123 1.58 -0.68 21.70
N THR A 124 1.32 0.23 20.76
CA THR A 124 2.34 1.01 20.05
C THR A 124 2.34 2.47 20.52
N ALA A 125 3.36 3.23 20.13
CA ALA A 125 3.40 4.67 20.39
C ALA A 125 2.30 5.48 19.66
N TYR A 126 1.60 4.87 18.70
CA TYR A 126 0.57 5.53 17.89
C TYR A 126 -0.85 5.27 18.43
N GLY A 127 -1.16 4.04 18.84
CA GLY A 127 -2.37 3.71 19.59
C GLY A 127 -3.71 3.74 18.84
N TRP A 128 -3.75 4.09 17.55
CA TRP A 128 -5.01 4.37 16.84
C TRP A 128 -5.61 3.16 16.10
N ALA A 129 -4.79 2.26 15.53
CA ALA A 129 -5.27 1.16 14.69
C ALA A 129 -5.79 -0.01 15.53
N THR A 130 -6.91 0.20 16.21
CA THR A 130 -7.55 -0.78 17.09
C THR A 130 -8.74 -1.47 16.41
N THR A 131 -9.21 -2.59 16.97
CA THR A 131 -10.48 -3.22 16.51
C THR A 131 -11.65 -2.22 16.54
N ALA A 132 -11.72 -1.35 17.56
CA ALA A 132 -12.76 -0.33 17.65
C ALA A 132 -12.67 0.67 16.50
N TYR A 133 -11.46 1.12 16.15
CA TYR A 133 -11.22 1.99 15.01
C TYR A 133 -11.69 1.35 13.69
N PHE A 134 -11.30 0.10 13.42
CA PHE A 134 -11.70 -0.59 12.19
C PHE A 134 -13.20 -0.87 12.11
N ASN A 135 -13.87 -1.11 13.24
CA ASN A 135 -15.32 -1.28 13.26
C ASN A 135 -16.07 0.05 13.05
N GLN A 136 -15.50 1.16 13.52
CA GLN A 136 -16.11 2.48 13.38
C GLN A 136 -15.97 3.03 11.95
N TYR A 137 -14.78 2.97 11.38
CA TYR A 137 -14.47 3.70 10.14
C TYR A 137 -14.52 2.84 8.87
N PHE A 138 -14.50 1.52 9.03
CA PHE A 138 -14.66 0.58 7.94
C PHE A 138 -15.79 -0.40 8.27
N PRO A 139 -17.04 0.06 8.48
CA PRO A 139 -18.15 -0.84 8.77
C PRO A 139 -18.50 -1.70 7.54
N PRO A 140 -19.14 -2.87 7.73
CA PRO A 140 -19.70 -3.67 6.64
C PRO A 140 -20.56 -2.82 5.71
N LYS A 141 -20.27 -2.85 4.40
CA LYS A 141 -21.02 -2.06 3.42
C LYS A 141 -22.49 -2.45 3.30
N ASP A 142 -22.83 -3.70 3.60
CA ASP A 142 -24.21 -4.20 3.63
C ASP A 142 -25.02 -3.72 4.85
N GLY A 143 -24.37 -3.01 5.79
CA GLY A 143 -24.97 -2.48 7.01
C GLY A 143 -25.26 -3.54 8.07
N LEU A 144 -24.89 -4.81 7.84
CA LEU A 144 -25.07 -5.87 8.82
C LEU A 144 -23.98 -5.81 9.89
N PRO A 145 -24.24 -6.29 11.12
CA PRO A 145 -23.20 -6.42 12.14
C PRO A 145 -22.09 -7.33 11.63
N ARG A 146 -20.84 -6.89 11.77
CA ARG A 146 -19.68 -7.70 11.37
C ARG A 146 -19.64 -8.98 12.21
N THR A 147 -19.68 -10.13 11.55
CA THR A 147 -19.51 -11.45 12.19
C THR A 147 -18.05 -11.89 12.28
N ALA A 148 -17.16 -11.30 11.46
CA ALA A 148 -15.72 -11.50 11.48
C ALA A 148 -14.97 -10.46 12.35
N SER A 149 -13.72 -10.70 12.70
CA SER A 149 -12.91 -9.71 13.44
C SER A 149 -12.31 -8.59 12.57
N PHE A 150 -12.40 -8.70 11.24
CA PHE A 150 -11.65 -7.85 10.31
C PHE A 150 -12.54 -7.31 9.17
N PRO A 151 -12.28 -6.10 8.65
CA PRO A 151 -12.82 -5.64 7.37
C PRO A 151 -12.45 -6.58 6.22
N ASN A 152 -13.36 -6.72 5.26
CA ASN A 152 -13.05 -7.29 3.95
C ASN A 152 -12.51 -6.19 3.00
N ALA A 153 -12.14 -6.52 1.75
CA ALA A 153 -11.62 -5.51 0.84
C ALA A 153 -12.67 -4.48 0.42
N GLU A 154 -13.95 -4.86 0.37
CA GLU A 154 -15.05 -3.96 0.05
C GLU A 154 -15.24 -2.88 1.14
N ASP A 155 -15.16 -3.28 2.42
CA ASP A 155 -15.21 -2.37 3.57
C ASP A 155 -14.04 -1.37 3.53
N LEU A 156 -12.82 -1.85 3.24
CA LEU A 156 -11.64 -1.01 3.09
C LEU A 156 -11.78 -0.05 1.90
N GLN A 157 -12.25 -0.55 0.76
CA GLN A 157 -12.49 0.23 -0.43
C GLN A 157 -13.52 1.34 -0.19
N ALA A 158 -14.63 1.03 0.49
CA ALA A 158 -15.64 2.01 0.85
C ALA A 158 -15.08 3.08 1.81
N GLY A 159 -14.28 2.67 2.80
CA GLY A 159 -13.60 3.61 3.71
C GLY A 159 -12.62 4.53 2.97
N PHE A 160 -11.86 4.02 2.01
CA PHE A 160 -10.92 4.82 1.21
C PHE A 160 -11.63 5.80 0.26
N LEU A 161 -12.78 5.43 -0.30
CA LEU A 161 -13.63 6.37 -1.03
C LEU A 161 -14.17 7.50 -0.14
N ASN A 162 -14.34 7.23 1.15
CA ASN A 162 -14.79 8.18 2.17
C ASN A 162 -13.66 8.68 3.08
N ALA A 163 -12.41 8.69 2.58
CA ALA A 163 -11.22 8.95 3.40
C ALA A 163 -11.28 10.27 4.19
N SER A 164 -11.98 11.30 3.70
CA SER A 164 -12.17 12.56 4.43
C SER A 164 -12.88 12.40 5.79
N ASN A 165 -13.55 11.27 6.03
CA ASN A 165 -14.21 10.94 7.29
C ASN A 165 -13.52 9.77 8.04
N VAL A 166 -12.36 9.33 7.57
CA VAL A 166 -11.58 8.24 8.17
C VAL A 166 -10.25 8.83 8.66
N PRO A 167 -10.11 9.13 9.96
CA PRO A 167 -8.85 9.64 10.52
C PRO A 167 -7.68 8.74 10.13
N HIS A 168 -6.47 9.30 9.98
CA HIS A 168 -5.25 8.56 9.58
C HIS A 168 -5.23 8.03 8.14
N ILE A 169 -6.24 8.32 7.31
CA ILE A 169 -6.27 7.87 5.91
C ILE A 169 -6.47 9.08 4.99
N ASP A 170 -5.49 9.33 4.11
CA ASP A 170 -5.68 10.28 3.00
C ASP A 170 -6.09 9.54 1.73
N PRO A 171 -6.98 10.11 0.89
CA PRO A 171 -7.31 9.52 -0.38
C PRO A 171 -6.13 9.61 -1.36
N VAL A 172 -5.83 8.50 -2.05
CA VAL A 172 -4.93 8.49 -3.22
C VAL A 172 -5.76 8.19 -4.46
N THR A 173 -6.04 9.23 -5.25
CA THR A 173 -7.02 9.14 -6.35
C THR A 173 -6.40 8.80 -7.71
N LYS A 174 -5.07 8.88 -7.83
CA LYS A 174 -4.34 8.68 -9.09
C LYS A 174 -3.27 7.60 -8.91
N PRO A 175 -3.17 6.61 -9.81
CA PRO A 175 -2.11 5.59 -9.73
C PRO A 175 -0.71 6.18 -9.62
N VAL A 176 -0.40 7.23 -10.40
CA VAL A 176 0.92 7.91 -10.37
C VAL A 176 1.29 8.50 -9.00
N ASN A 177 0.30 8.75 -8.14
CA ASN A 177 0.52 9.30 -6.80
C ASN A 177 0.68 8.24 -5.72
N LEU A 178 0.55 6.95 -6.06
CA LEU A 178 0.78 5.84 -5.15
C LEU A 178 2.25 5.81 -4.70
N ARG A 179 2.46 5.56 -3.42
CA ARG A 179 3.75 5.51 -2.74
C ARG A 179 3.90 4.22 -1.95
N PRO A 180 5.13 3.79 -1.64
CA PRO A 180 5.35 2.67 -0.72
C PRO A 180 4.53 2.83 0.58
N GLY A 181 3.71 1.82 0.90
CA GLY A 181 2.79 1.79 2.05
C GLY A 181 1.35 2.17 1.73
N ASP A 182 1.07 2.83 0.60
CA ASP A 182 -0.33 3.07 0.21
C ASP A 182 -1.05 1.73 -0.02
N ILE A 183 -2.29 1.63 0.43
CA ILE A 183 -3.12 0.41 0.32
C ILE A 183 -4.16 0.64 -0.76
N VAL A 184 -4.26 -0.28 -1.71
CA VAL A 184 -5.27 -0.27 -2.78
C VAL A 184 -6.25 -1.41 -2.54
N ALA A 185 -7.55 -1.12 -2.59
CA ALA A 185 -8.63 -2.06 -2.35
C ALA A 185 -9.68 -1.97 -3.46
N TRP A 186 -10.19 -3.12 -3.89
CA TRP A 186 -11.29 -3.20 -4.85
C TRP A 186 -12.16 -4.41 -4.64
N ASP A 187 -13.31 -4.32 -5.28
CA ASP A 187 -14.36 -5.31 -5.28
C ASP A 187 -14.37 -6.06 -6.63
N TYR A 188 -14.28 -7.40 -6.61
CA TYR A 188 -14.18 -8.23 -7.81
C TYR A 188 -15.46 -8.28 -8.67
N ASP A 189 -16.62 -8.09 -8.09
CA ASP A 189 -17.98 -8.10 -8.61
C ASP A 189 -18.95 -7.52 -7.55
N PRO A 190 -19.45 -6.28 -7.74
CA PRO A 190 -20.39 -5.65 -6.80
C PRO A 190 -21.75 -6.36 -6.70
N ASN A 191 -22.02 -7.36 -7.56
CA ASN A 191 -23.25 -8.13 -7.55
C ASN A 191 -23.07 -9.56 -7.01
N ALA A 192 -21.83 -10.02 -6.81
CA ALA A 192 -21.57 -11.34 -6.27
C ALA A 192 -21.83 -11.34 -4.76
N LYS A 193 -22.75 -12.22 -4.33
CA LYS A 193 -23.07 -12.44 -2.90
C LYS A 193 -22.62 -13.80 -2.38
N SER A 194 -21.90 -14.59 -3.18
CA SER A 194 -21.49 -15.96 -2.82
C SER A 194 -20.24 -15.93 -1.93
N VAL A 195 -20.41 -16.32 -0.67
CA VAL A 195 -19.34 -16.43 0.33
C VAL A 195 -18.33 -17.54 -0.04
N PRO A 196 -17.02 -17.39 0.24
CA PRO A 196 -16.36 -16.19 0.74
C PRO A 196 -15.98 -15.25 -0.39
N TYR A 197 -16.66 -14.11 -0.45
CA TYR A 197 -16.42 -13.04 -1.39
C TYR A 197 -15.84 -11.85 -0.63
N THR A 198 -14.55 -11.57 -0.80
CA THR A 198 -13.85 -10.58 0.03
C THR A 198 -13.07 -9.54 -0.76
N GLY A 199 -13.27 -9.45 -2.09
CA GLY A 199 -12.54 -8.55 -2.99
C GLY A 199 -11.03 -8.79 -2.95
N HIS A 200 -10.23 -7.76 -3.21
CA HIS A 200 -8.77 -7.83 -3.05
C HIS A 200 -8.18 -6.55 -2.51
N THR A 201 -7.11 -6.70 -1.72
CA THR A 201 -6.32 -5.58 -1.21
C THR A 201 -4.84 -5.86 -1.38
N VAL A 202 -4.11 -4.82 -1.78
CA VAL A 202 -2.66 -4.87 -1.93
C VAL A 202 -2.05 -3.63 -1.32
N MET A 203 -0.84 -3.74 -0.81
CA MET A 203 -0.04 -2.62 -0.38
C MET A 203 1.06 -2.37 -1.40
N ILE A 204 1.30 -1.10 -1.73
CA ILE A 204 2.36 -0.72 -2.65
C ILE A 204 3.72 -0.89 -1.96
N ARG A 205 4.62 -1.65 -2.59
CA ARG A 205 6.01 -1.78 -2.16
C ARG A 205 6.93 -0.81 -2.89
N ALA A 206 6.75 -0.69 -4.21
CA ALA A 206 7.55 0.19 -5.05
C ALA A 206 6.81 0.54 -6.35
N TYR A 207 7.05 1.76 -6.86
CA TYR A 207 6.65 2.15 -8.21
C TYR A 207 7.81 1.88 -9.18
N LEU A 208 7.51 1.16 -10.27
CA LEU A 208 8.51 0.71 -11.25
C LEU A 208 8.43 1.46 -12.59
N GLY A 209 7.64 2.53 -12.65
CA GLY A 209 7.42 3.30 -13.87
C GLY A 209 6.18 2.83 -14.65
N THR A 210 6.11 3.23 -15.92
CA THR A 210 5.02 2.83 -16.82
C THR A 210 5.43 1.64 -17.68
N TYR A 211 4.54 0.68 -17.89
CA TYR A 211 4.79 -0.48 -18.74
C TYR A 211 3.67 -0.67 -19.78
N ALA A 212 3.90 -0.17 -20.99
CA ALA A 212 2.96 -0.31 -22.10
C ALA A 212 3.01 -1.72 -22.71
N SER A 213 1.83 -2.28 -23.01
CA SER A 213 1.66 -3.59 -23.63
C SER A 213 0.45 -3.59 -24.56
N SER A 214 0.45 -4.47 -25.57
CA SER A 214 -0.72 -4.66 -26.45
C SER A 214 -1.98 -5.08 -25.68
N VAL A 215 -1.82 -5.70 -24.51
CA VAL A 215 -2.92 -6.08 -23.61
C VAL A 215 -3.74 -4.87 -23.14
N ASP A 216 -3.13 -3.69 -23.03
CA ASP A 216 -3.77 -2.51 -22.45
C ASP A 216 -4.96 -2.02 -23.30
N SER A 217 -4.90 -2.26 -24.62
CA SER A 217 -6.00 -1.96 -25.55
C SER A 217 -7.30 -2.69 -25.22
N LYS A 218 -7.23 -3.85 -24.55
CA LYS A 218 -8.41 -4.64 -24.14
C LYS A 218 -9.23 -3.96 -23.05
N LEU A 219 -8.70 -2.93 -22.38
CA LEU A 219 -9.48 -2.12 -21.45
C LEU A 219 -10.51 -1.23 -22.17
N GLY A 220 -10.37 -1.03 -23.49
CA GLY A 220 -11.29 -0.22 -24.28
C GLY A 220 -11.16 1.29 -24.04
N ILE A 221 -10.04 1.75 -23.46
CA ILE A 221 -9.76 3.16 -23.19
C ILE A 221 -8.52 3.57 -24.00
N THR A 222 -8.72 4.41 -25.01
CA THR A 222 -7.63 4.91 -25.87
C THR A 222 -6.65 5.75 -25.04
N GLY A 223 -5.36 5.44 -25.12
CA GLY A 223 -4.32 6.23 -24.42
C GLY A 223 -4.19 5.95 -22.93
N VAL A 224 -4.84 4.91 -22.41
CA VAL A 224 -4.71 4.51 -20.99
C VAL A 224 -3.24 4.37 -20.59
N VAL A 225 -2.89 4.84 -19.39
CA VAL A 225 -1.51 4.85 -18.89
C VAL A 225 -1.31 3.71 -17.88
N PRO A 226 -0.50 2.68 -18.20
CA PRO A 226 -0.24 1.55 -17.31
C PRO A 226 0.91 1.84 -16.33
N HIS A 227 0.60 2.02 -15.06
CA HIS A 227 1.59 2.17 -13.99
C HIS A 227 1.91 0.83 -13.35
N LEU A 228 3.18 0.42 -13.39
CA LEU A 228 3.66 -0.84 -12.85
C LEU A 228 4.14 -0.66 -11.41
N PHE A 229 3.68 -1.55 -10.52
CA PHE A 229 4.05 -1.57 -9.12
C PHE A 229 4.51 -2.95 -8.71
N GLN A 230 5.49 -2.97 -7.81
CA GLN A 230 5.67 -4.10 -6.92
C GLN A 230 4.77 -3.91 -5.71
N ILE A 231 4.15 -4.99 -5.25
CA ILE A 231 3.18 -4.99 -4.17
C ILE A 231 3.53 -6.01 -3.09
N VAL A 232 2.92 -5.83 -1.92
CA VAL A 232 2.82 -6.84 -0.87
C VAL A 232 1.34 -7.14 -0.65
N ASP A 233 0.95 -8.41 -0.60
CA ASP A 233 -0.41 -8.83 -0.33
C ASP A 233 -0.45 -10.26 0.23
N CYS A 234 -1.62 -10.70 0.68
CA CYS A 234 -1.90 -12.11 0.98
C CYS A 234 -2.96 -12.61 -0.01
N THR A 235 -2.68 -13.67 -0.78
CA THR A 235 -3.54 -14.16 -1.87
C THR A 235 -3.63 -15.68 -1.91
N ASN A 236 -4.71 -16.23 -2.46
CA ASN A 236 -4.82 -17.66 -2.76
C ASN A 236 -4.12 -18.07 -4.06
N SER A 237 -3.89 -17.12 -4.96
CA SER A 237 -3.22 -17.36 -6.24
C SER A 237 -2.24 -16.22 -6.53
N PRO A 238 -0.94 -16.53 -6.79
CA PRO A 238 0.08 -15.56 -7.13
C PRO A 238 -0.32 -14.60 -8.26
N HIS A 239 0.41 -13.48 -8.39
CA HIS A 239 0.19 -12.48 -9.44
C HIS A 239 0.68 -12.96 -10.81
N GLY A 240 -0.10 -13.91 -11.37
CA GLY A 240 0.06 -14.55 -12.67
C GLY A 240 1.21 -15.56 -12.74
N GLY A 241 1.13 -16.46 -13.73
CA GLY A 241 2.18 -17.42 -14.05
C GLY A 241 2.73 -17.25 -15.47
N PRO A 242 3.91 -17.81 -15.75
CA PRO A 242 4.44 -17.90 -17.10
C PRO A 242 3.65 -18.91 -17.94
N ASP A 243 3.49 -18.61 -19.22
CA ASP A 243 3.22 -19.63 -20.23
C ASP A 243 4.56 -20.31 -20.54
N LEU A 244 4.76 -21.51 -20.01
CA LEU A 244 6.01 -22.27 -20.15
C LEU A 244 6.34 -22.63 -21.61
N THR A 245 5.37 -22.54 -22.53
CA THR A 245 5.61 -22.75 -23.97
C THR A 245 6.13 -21.50 -24.68
N SER A 246 6.11 -20.35 -24.02
CA SER A 246 6.52 -19.06 -24.57
C SER A 246 7.72 -18.49 -23.81
N GLN A 247 8.90 -18.51 -24.42
CA GLN A 247 10.11 -17.96 -23.81
C GLN A 247 9.93 -16.49 -23.39
N SER A 248 9.24 -15.69 -24.21
CA SER A 248 8.93 -14.29 -23.87
C SER A 248 8.02 -14.14 -22.63
N SER A 249 7.18 -15.13 -22.35
CA SER A 249 6.33 -15.18 -21.15
C SER A 249 7.16 -15.55 -19.92
N VAL A 250 8.05 -16.54 -20.07
CA VAL A 250 9.03 -16.94 -19.04
C VAL A 250 9.95 -15.79 -18.68
N ASP A 251 10.57 -15.12 -19.67
CA ASP A 251 11.50 -14.02 -19.44
C ASP A 251 10.82 -12.84 -18.73
N ARG A 252 9.57 -12.56 -19.10
CA ARG A 252 8.76 -11.53 -18.44
C ARG A 252 8.45 -11.91 -16.99
N TYR A 253 8.06 -13.15 -16.74
CA TYR A 253 7.81 -13.62 -15.37
C TYR A 253 9.09 -13.56 -14.53
N ARG A 254 10.24 -14.00 -15.05
CA ARG A 254 11.53 -13.93 -14.34
C ARG A 254 11.97 -12.49 -14.06
N SER A 255 11.58 -11.53 -14.90
CA SER A 255 11.84 -10.10 -14.67
C SER A 255 10.91 -9.48 -13.61
N TYR A 256 9.72 -10.06 -13.41
CA TYR A 256 8.69 -9.56 -12.51
C TYR A 256 7.99 -10.72 -11.77
N PRO A 257 8.74 -11.48 -10.95
CA PRO A 257 8.21 -12.71 -10.36
C PRO A 257 7.24 -12.41 -9.21
N ASP A 258 6.43 -13.40 -8.86
CA ASP A 258 5.75 -13.45 -7.57
C ASP A 258 6.57 -14.31 -6.60
N SER A 259 6.74 -13.88 -5.35
CA SER A 259 7.51 -14.65 -4.36
C SER A 259 6.84 -15.94 -3.92
N ARG A 260 5.58 -16.15 -4.29
CA ARG A 260 4.79 -17.35 -3.98
C ARG A 260 4.70 -18.33 -5.13
N ALA A 261 5.54 -18.18 -6.14
CA ALA A 261 5.62 -19.20 -7.17
C ALA A 261 7.05 -19.44 -7.64
N GLU A 262 7.33 -20.70 -7.95
CA GLU A 262 8.64 -21.20 -8.31
C GLU A 262 8.58 -21.70 -9.76
N ILE A 263 9.56 -21.30 -10.56
CA ILE A 263 9.77 -21.83 -11.91
C ILE A 263 11.06 -22.63 -11.91
N ALA A 264 11.02 -23.87 -12.38
CA ALA A 264 12.23 -24.70 -12.49
C ALA A 264 13.28 -24.04 -13.39
N ASP A 265 14.55 -24.31 -13.13
CA ASP A 265 15.67 -23.73 -13.88
C ASP A 265 15.63 -24.07 -15.38
N ASP A 266 15.10 -25.25 -15.72
CA ASP A 266 14.91 -25.74 -17.09
C ASP A 266 13.57 -25.30 -17.71
N ASN A 267 12.79 -24.46 -17.01
CA ASN A 267 11.44 -24.02 -17.38
C ASN A 267 10.42 -25.15 -17.57
N SER A 268 10.67 -26.36 -17.04
CA SER A 268 9.77 -27.51 -17.21
C SER A 268 8.54 -27.47 -16.30
N THR A 269 8.65 -26.81 -15.15
CA THR A 269 7.58 -26.75 -14.15
C THR A 269 7.40 -25.35 -13.56
N TYR A 270 6.18 -25.10 -13.11
CA TYR A 270 5.78 -23.91 -12.39
C TYR A 270 4.84 -24.35 -11.25
N SER A 271 5.19 -23.99 -10.01
CA SER A 271 4.40 -24.30 -8.82
C SER A 271 3.94 -23.03 -8.13
N GLU A 272 2.65 -22.98 -7.80
CA GLU A 272 2.03 -21.86 -7.09
C GLU A 272 1.81 -22.21 -5.63
N HIS A 273 1.96 -21.19 -4.78
CA HIS A 273 1.67 -21.23 -3.37
C HIS A 273 0.76 -20.07 -2.99
N SER A 274 0.08 -20.20 -1.85
CA SER A 274 -0.81 -19.17 -1.31
C SER A 274 -0.16 -18.48 -0.10
N GLY A 275 -0.73 -17.36 0.33
CA GLY A 275 -0.30 -16.64 1.52
C GLY A 275 0.27 -15.25 1.20
N VAL A 276 1.02 -14.69 2.15
CA VAL A 276 1.65 -13.38 2.05
C VAL A 276 2.89 -13.44 1.17
N GLY A 277 3.07 -12.44 0.30
CA GLY A 277 4.23 -12.40 -0.58
C GLY A 277 4.33 -11.08 -1.34
N TYR A 278 5.32 -11.04 -2.23
CA TYR A 278 5.49 -9.97 -3.19
C TYR A 278 4.96 -10.38 -4.55
N GLY A 279 4.33 -9.44 -5.24
CA GLY A 279 3.91 -9.61 -6.62
C GLY A 279 4.11 -8.33 -7.43
N HIS A 280 3.69 -8.38 -8.69
CA HIS A 280 3.74 -7.24 -9.60
C HIS A 280 2.38 -7.03 -10.25
N MET A 281 1.84 -5.82 -10.12
CA MET A 281 0.54 -5.46 -10.68
C MET A 281 0.64 -4.19 -11.51
N VAL A 282 -0.30 -4.02 -12.45
CA VAL A 282 -0.47 -2.75 -13.16
C VAL A 282 -1.75 -2.08 -12.70
N PHE A 283 -1.67 -0.80 -12.34
CA PHE A 283 -2.83 0.07 -12.18
C PHE A 283 -2.91 1.03 -13.36
N TYR A 284 -4.09 1.10 -13.97
CA TYR A 284 -4.33 1.92 -15.14
C TYR A 284 -4.81 3.30 -14.72
N ALA A 285 -4.22 4.35 -15.30
CA ALA A 285 -4.73 5.70 -15.20
C ALA A 285 -5.48 6.07 -16.49
N ASP A 286 -6.64 6.69 -16.31
CA ASP A 286 -7.39 7.34 -17.37
C ASP A 286 -6.56 8.48 -17.98
N PRO A 287 -6.47 8.61 -19.32
CA PRO A 287 -5.58 9.59 -19.96
C PRO A 287 -5.99 11.04 -19.67
N ASP A 288 -7.29 11.31 -19.50
CA ASP A 288 -7.80 12.67 -19.38
C ASP A 288 -7.79 13.15 -17.92
N THR A 289 -8.15 12.26 -17.00
CA THR A 289 -8.31 12.60 -15.57
C THR A 289 -7.14 12.13 -14.71
N SER A 290 -6.34 11.20 -15.22
CA SER A 290 -5.32 10.45 -14.47
C SER A 290 -5.86 9.63 -13.29
N LEU A 291 -7.18 9.51 -13.15
CA LEU A 291 -7.81 8.70 -12.10
C LEU A 291 -7.68 7.21 -12.43
N PHE A 292 -7.90 6.34 -11.44
CA PHE A 292 -7.94 4.90 -11.68
C PHE A 292 -8.98 4.54 -12.75
N ALA A 293 -8.54 3.79 -13.76
CA ALA A 293 -9.33 3.25 -14.85
C ALA A 293 -9.43 1.71 -14.82
N GLY A 294 -8.56 1.05 -14.05
CA GLY A 294 -8.57 -0.39 -13.89
C GLY A 294 -7.28 -0.94 -13.30
N TYR A 295 -7.14 -2.25 -13.38
CA TYR A 295 -5.92 -2.95 -12.99
C TYR A 295 -5.65 -4.15 -13.93
N ARG A 296 -4.41 -4.64 -13.91
CA ARG A 296 -4.02 -5.93 -14.50
C ARG A 296 -3.35 -6.76 -13.42
N TRP A 297 -3.80 -8.00 -13.25
CA TRP A 297 -3.32 -8.91 -12.20
C TRP A 297 -1.81 -9.09 -12.24
N SER A 298 -1.21 -9.14 -13.43
CA SER A 298 0.24 -9.14 -13.60
C SER A 298 0.66 -8.75 -15.02
N LEU A 299 1.96 -8.71 -15.27
CA LEU A 299 2.52 -8.51 -16.62
C LEU A 299 2.32 -9.71 -17.56
N ASN A 300 2.05 -10.89 -17.01
CA ASN A 300 1.75 -12.10 -17.77
C ASN A 300 0.23 -12.33 -17.95
N SER A 301 -0.60 -11.67 -17.15
CA SER A 301 -2.05 -11.69 -17.31
C SER A 301 -2.45 -11.05 -18.64
N SER A 302 -3.32 -11.75 -19.38
CA SER A 302 -3.82 -11.31 -20.69
C SER A 302 -5.13 -10.52 -20.62
N THR A 303 -5.66 -10.30 -19.41
CA THR A 303 -6.99 -9.73 -19.16
C THR A 303 -6.90 -8.57 -18.18
N PRO A 304 -6.91 -7.31 -18.65
CA PRO A 304 -7.08 -6.16 -17.77
C PRO A 304 -8.53 -6.10 -17.27
N GLN A 305 -8.74 -5.50 -16.11
CA GLN A 305 -10.03 -5.36 -15.44
C GLN A 305 -10.37 -3.88 -15.31
N ALA A 306 -11.52 -3.47 -15.83
CA ALA A 306 -12.02 -2.11 -15.63
C ALA A 306 -12.48 -1.93 -14.18
N ALA A 307 -11.98 -0.89 -13.53
CA ALA A 307 -12.38 -0.50 -12.19
C ALA A 307 -12.13 1.01 -12.02
N VAL A 308 -13.08 1.72 -11.42
CA VAL A 308 -13.03 3.19 -11.34
C VAL A 308 -13.05 3.69 -9.90
N ALA A 309 -12.38 4.81 -9.66
CA ALA A 309 -12.36 5.46 -8.34
C ALA A 309 -13.67 6.18 -7.98
N GLN A 310 -14.59 6.34 -8.93
CA GLN A 310 -15.87 6.99 -8.72
C GLN A 310 -17.01 5.98 -8.82
N PRO A 311 -18.11 6.12 -8.04
CA PRO A 311 -19.29 5.29 -8.21
C PRO A 311 -19.87 5.48 -9.61
N VAL A 312 -19.76 4.44 -10.44
CA VAL A 312 -20.38 4.38 -11.76
C VAL A 312 -21.20 3.11 -11.80
N THR A 313 -22.51 3.25 -12.01
CA THR A 313 -23.45 2.12 -12.10
C THR A 313 -22.93 1.08 -13.09
N GLY A 314 -22.86 -0.19 -12.64
CA GLY A 314 -22.41 -1.30 -13.46
C GLY A 314 -20.89 -1.42 -13.63
N LYS A 315 -20.08 -0.60 -12.95
CA LYS A 315 -18.61 -0.74 -12.95
C LYS A 315 -18.10 -1.16 -11.57
N LYS A 316 -17.03 -1.96 -11.57
CA LYS A 316 -16.26 -2.27 -10.36
C LYS A 316 -15.62 -0.99 -9.85
N GLN A 317 -15.46 -0.90 -8.53
CA GLN A 317 -14.81 0.24 -7.91
C GLN A 317 -13.44 -0.15 -7.35
N ILE A 318 -12.50 0.78 -7.43
CA ILE A 318 -11.14 0.66 -6.87
C ILE A 318 -10.82 1.94 -6.12
N ALA A 319 -10.24 1.82 -4.93
CA ALA A 319 -9.86 2.98 -4.12
C ALA A 319 -8.51 2.72 -3.45
N ALA A 320 -7.80 3.79 -3.14
CA ALA A 320 -6.55 3.72 -2.42
C ALA A 320 -6.50 4.70 -1.26
N GLY A 321 -5.97 4.24 -0.14
CA GLY A 321 -5.77 5.01 1.08
C GLY A 321 -4.29 5.08 1.42
N ARG A 322 -3.80 6.29 1.72
CA ARG A 322 -2.49 6.51 2.31
C ARG A 322 -2.62 6.50 3.82
N VAL A 323 -1.85 5.62 4.47
CA VAL A 323 -1.85 5.48 5.92
C VAL A 323 -0.91 6.49 6.56
N ASN A 324 -1.44 7.33 7.43
CA ASN A 324 -0.70 8.33 8.17
C ASN A 324 -0.51 7.91 9.63
N ALA A 325 0.75 7.87 10.07
CA ALA A 325 1.09 7.49 11.43
C ALA A 325 0.53 8.46 12.48
N PHE A 326 0.43 9.74 12.12
CA PHE A 326 -0.16 10.81 12.92
C PHE A 326 -1.37 11.40 12.20
N LEU A 327 -2.28 12.03 12.95
CA LEU A 327 -3.32 12.85 12.34
C LEU A 327 -2.67 14.01 11.59
N VAL A 328 -3.15 14.24 10.37
CA VAL A 328 -2.77 15.37 9.51
C VAL A 328 -3.82 16.46 9.64
#